data_AF-A0A564ZA49-F1
#
_entry.id   AF-A0A564ZA49-F1
#
_cell.length_a   1.000
_cell.length_b   1.000
_cell.length_c   1.000
_cell.angle_alpha   90.00
_cell.angle_beta   90.00
_cell.angle_gamma   90.00
#
_symmetry.space_group_name_H-M   'P 1'
#
loop_
_entity.id
_entity.type
_entity.pdbx_description
1 polymer ?
#
loop_
_entity_poly.entity_id
_entity_poly.type
_entity_poly.pdbx_seq_one_letter_code
_entity_poly.pdbx_strand_id
1 'polypeptide(L)'
;MNTLGEKNEINVENGSYDEFVKYDDPIKLTKTYLLDNAAKISVSDLPPDFCKMMGSSSIDEKTQKILYEEFPVRITRVGDDIYASTVRETQASPLELIGLINDIKMTLVQRAAKDYPLCNIREEALYGLSRELLRQLIIECPERGLLFKQVLEEHYKYFEAYKVLLKHN
;
A
#
# COMPACT_ATOMS: atom_id res chain seq x y z
N MET A 1 27.52 -26.33 -14.13
CA MET A 1 26.41 -26.91 -13.36
C MET A 1 26.47 -26.34 -11.96
N ASN A 2 25.52 -25.47 -11.61
CA ASN A 2 24.99 -25.24 -10.27
C ASN A 2 23.95 -24.13 -10.36
N THR A 3 22.73 -24.56 -10.65
CA THR A 3 21.47 -23.83 -10.49
C THR A 3 21.19 -23.71 -9.00
N LEU A 4 21.16 -22.50 -8.44
CA LEU A 4 20.65 -22.25 -7.10
C LEU A 4 19.57 -21.15 -7.14
N GLY A 5 18.35 -21.62 -6.91
CA GLY A 5 17.35 -20.91 -6.11
C GLY A 5 16.70 -19.70 -6.77
N GLU A 6 15.76 -19.97 -7.67
CA GLU A 6 14.61 -19.07 -7.86
C GLU A 6 13.98 -18.83 -6.48
N LYS A 7 14.18 -17.63 -5.93
CA LYS A 7 13.43 -17.17 -4.76
C LYS A 7 11.99 -17.00 -5.22
N ASN A 8 11.18 -18.01 -4.95
CA ASN A 8 9.73 -17.92 -5.05
C ASN A 8 9.23 -16.99 -3.93
N GLU A 9 9.36 -15.68 -4.15
CA GLU A 9 8.60 -14.66 -3.44
C GLU A 9 7.13 -14.85 -3.81
N ILE A 10 6.41 -15.59 -2.98
CA ILE A 10 4.96 -15.68 -3.09
C ILE A 10 4.44 -14.32 -2.61
N ASN A 11 4.18 -13.43 -3.56
CA ASN A 11 3.47 -12.17 -3.33
C ASN A 11 2.08 -12.52 -2.79
N VAL A 12 1.92 -12.48 -1.46
CA VAL A 12 0.62 -12.50 -0.81
C VAL A 12 -0.05 -11.19 -1.19
N GLU A 13 -1.06 -11.29 -2.06
CA GLU A 13 -2.02 -10.29 -2.56
C GLU A 13 -1.83 -8.86 -2.02
N ASN A 14 -0.70 -8.24 -2.35
CA ASN A 14 -0.61 -6.80 -2.34
C ASN A 14 -1.35 -6.38 -3.61
N GLY A 15 -2.48 -5.68 -3.46
CA GLY A 15 -3.01 -4.92 -4.59
C GLY A 15 -1.84 -4.16 -5.20
N SER A 16 -1.60 -4.35 -6.50
CA SER A 16 -0.46 -3.88 -7.30
C SER A 16 -0.18 -2.36 -7.21
N TYR A 17 -0.94 -1.66 -6.40
CA TYR A 17 -1.17 -0.23 -6.42
C TYR A 17 -0.65 0.51 -5.18
N ASP A 18 -0.12 -0.20 -4.16
CA ASP A 18 0.41 0.43 -2.93
C ASP A 18 1.96 0.50 -2.89
N GLU A 19 2.62 0.41 -4.06
CA GLU A 19 4.09 0.36 -4.16
C GLU A 19 4.81 1.50 -3.44
N PHE A 20 4.23 2.72 -3.45
CA PHE A 20 4.84 3.89 -2.84
C PHE A 20 4.42 4.15 -1.38
N VAL A 21 3.38 3.46 -0.90
CA VAL A 21 2.85 3.66 0.45
C VAL A 21 3.87 3.19 1.47
N LYS A 22 4.17 4.04 2.46
CA LYS A 22 5.14 3.72 3.51
C LYS A 22 4.51 2.90 4.62
N TYR A 23 5.15 1.78 4.92
CA TYR A 23 4.82 0.90 6.04
C TYR A 23 5.99 0.86 7.03
N ASP A 24 5.71 0.42 8.25
CA ASP A 24 6.71 0.21 9.28
C ASP A 24 7.49 -1.09 9.05
N ASP A 25 8.64 -1.20 9.70
CA ASP A 25 9.50 -2.36 9.54
C ASP A 25 8.75 -3.66 9.89
N PRO A 26 8.88 -4.70 9.07
CA PRO A 26 8.13 -5.94 9.26
C PRO A 26 8.54 -6.64 10.56
N ILE A 27 7.56 -6.95 11.40
CA ILE A 27 7.77 -7.63 12.68
C ILE A 27 7.39 -9.11 12.54
N LYS A 28 8.29 -9.97 13.01
CA LYS A 28 8.11 -11.43 12.98
C LYS A 28 6.98 -11.85 13.93
N LEU A 29 5.99 -12.55 13.41
CA LEU A 29 4.93 -13.16 14.19
C LEU A 29 5.44 -14.41 14.89
N THR A 30 5.29 -14.47 16.22
CA THR A 30 5.58 -15.67 17.00
C THR A 30 4.37 -16.61 16.99
N LYS A 31 4.59 -17.94 17.07
CA LYS A 31 3.58 -19.00 16.92
C LYS A 31 2.30 -18.82 17.76
N THR A 32 2.33 -18.06 18.85
CA THR A 32 1.15 -17.72 19.68
C THR A 32 0.05 -16.99 18.90
N TYR A 33 0.38 -16.30 17.80
CA TYR A 33 -0.57 -15.58 16.93
C TYR A 33 -0.99 -16.39 15.69
N LEU A 34 -0.38 -17.56 15.48
CA LEU A 34 -0.65 -18.42 14.34
C LEU A 34 -1.58 -19.54 14.81
N LEU A 35 -2.89 -19.38 14.62
CA LEU A 35 -3.86 -20.44 14.81
C LEU A 35 -3.55 -21.60 13.84
N ASP A 36 -2.81 -22.60 14.31
CA ASP A 36 -2.53 -23.98 13.83
C ASP A 36 -2.43 -24.31 12.32
N ASN A 37 -2.56 -23.35 11.42
CA ASN A 37 -2.60 -23.53 9.97
C ASN A 37 -1.69 -22.51 9.29
N ALA A 38 -0.38 -22.70 9.50
CA ALA A 38 0.68 -21.91 8.89
C ALA A 38 0.68 -21.93 7.35
N ALA A 39 -0.21 -22.65 6.67
CA ALA A 39 -0.24 -22.73 5.21
C ALA A 39 -1.12 -21.65 4.53
N LYS A 40 -2.09 -21.03 5.22
CA LYS A 40 -3.06 -20.09 4.62
C LYS A 40 -3.46 -18.98 5.60
N ILE A 41 -2.50 -18.12 5.98
CA ILE A 41 -2.81 -16.96 6.83
C ILE A 41 -3.18 -15.81 5.92
N SER A 42 -4.45 -15.44 5.98
CA SER A 42 -5.04 -14.28 5.33
C SER A 42 -5.07 -13.10 6.31
N VAL A 43 -5.27 -11.87 5.79
CA VAL A 43 -5.48 -10.67 6.62
C VAL A 43 -6.63 -10.86 7.63
N SER A 44 -7.62 -11.71 7.29
CA SER A 44 -8.74 -12.08 8.15
C SER A 44 -8.40 -12.99 9.34
N ASP A 45 -7.23 -13.65 9.34
CA ASP A 45 -6.80 -14.54 10.43
C ASP A 45 -6.00 -13.79 11.51
N LEU A 46 -5.63 -12.53 11.25
CA LEU A 46 -5.04 -11.67 12.25
C LEU A 46 -6.14 -11.17 13.22
N PRO A 47 -5.87 -11.08 14.54
CA PRO A 47 -6.80 -10.44 15.46
C PRO A 47 -7.20 -9.05 14.94
N PRO A 48 -8.47 -8.65 15.08
CA PRO A 48 -8.94 -7.34 14.59
C PRO A 48 -8.19 -6.15 15.23
N ASP A 49 -7.54 -6.37 16.37
CA ASP A 49 -6.70 -5.38 17.07
C ASP A 49 -5.20 -5.57 16.85
N PHE A 50 -4.77 -6.43 15.91
CA PHE A 50 -3.35 -6.66 15.61
C PHE A 50 -2.63 -5.34 15.28
N CYS A 51 -3.25 -4.47 14.47
CA CYS A 51 -2.71 -3.16 14.15
C CYS A 51 -2.58 -2.28 15.40
N LYS A 52 -3.60 -2.26 16.28
CA LYS A 52 -3.61 -1.46 17.52
C LYS A 52 -2.57 -1.90 18.54
N MET A 53 -2.23 -3.19 18.56
CA MET A 53 -1.20 -3.74 19.47
C MET A 53 0.22 -3.37 19.03
N MET A 54 0.40 -2.99 17.76
CA MET A 54 1.69 -2.71 17.14
C MET A 54 1.95 -1.21 16.92
N GLY A 55 0.89 -0.41 16.80
CA GLY A 55 0.98 1.05 16.71
C GLY A 55 1.43 1.70 18.02
N SER A 56 2.37 2.65 17.94
CA SER A 56 2.69 3.52 19.06
C SER A 56 1.62 4.60 19.19
N SER A 57 1.07 4.81 20.39
CA SER A 57 -0.07 5.69 20.67
C SER A 57 0.20 7.21 20.51
N SER A 58 0.64 7.66 19.34
CA SER A 58 0.91 9.08 19.06
C SER A 58 -0.21 9.80 18.30
N ILE A 59 -1.06 9.06 17.58
CA ILE A 59 -2.17 9.61 16.79
C ILE A 59 -3.53 9.30 17.43
N ASP A 60 -4.55 10.12 17.17
CA ASP A 60 -5.90 9.93 17.68
C ASP A 60 -6.50 8.59 17.20
N GLU A 61 -7.31 7.96 18.05
CA GLU A 61 -7.89 6.63 17.78
C GLU A 61 -8.75 6.65 16.50
N LYS A 62 -9.43 7.76 16.21
CA LYS A 62 -10.24 7.89 14.99
C LYS A 62 -9.36 7.90 13.74
N THR A 63 -8.26 8.67 13.77
CA THR A 63 -7.29 8.73 12.68
C THR A 63 -6.68 7.35 12.44
N GLN A 64 -6.27 6.67 13.51
CA GLN A 64 -5.70 5.33 13.43
C GLN A 64 -6.68 4.33 12.81
N LYS A 65 -7.94 4.36 13.25
CA LYS A 65 -9.00 3.51 12.69
C LYS A 65 -9.15 3.71 11.19
N ILE A 66 -9.27 4.95 10.73
CA ILE A 66 -9.40 5.26 9.29
C ILE A 66 -8.16 4.78 8.54
N LEU A 67 -6.97 5.04 9.08
CA LEU A 67 -5.71 4.65 8.44
C LEU A 67 -5.63 3.13 8.21
N TYR A 68 -6.01 2.33 9.20
CA TYR A 68 -5.99 0.88 9.12
C TYR A 68 -7.13 0.30 8.26
N GLU A 69 -8.27 0.99 8.17
CA GLU A 69 -9.33 0.63 7.23
C GLU A 69 -8.90 0.88 5.77
N GLU A 70 -8.14 1.95 5.50
CA GLU A 70 -7.69 2.31 4.15
C GLU A 70 -6.43 1.56 3.68
N PHE A 71 -5.53 1.24 4.63
CA PHE A 71 -4.25 0.60 4.37
C PHE A 71 -4.12 -0.68 5.20
N PRO A 72 -4.48 -1.84 4.62
CA PRO A 72 -4.48 -3.10 5.33
C PRO A 72 -3.06 -3.56 5.69
N VAL A 73 -2.95 -4.40 6.72
CA VAL A 73 -1.67 -4.99 7.13
C VAL A 73 -1.09 -5.82 6.01
N ARG A 74 0.21 -5.63 5.75
CA ARG A 74 0.97 -6.48 4.84
C ARG A 74 1.50 -7.69 5.58
N ILE A 75 1.22 -8.87 5.04
CA ILE A 75 1.74 -10.14 5.55
C ILE A 75 2.72 -10.68 4.53
N THR A 76 3.96 -10.89 4.95
CA THR A 76 5.00 -11.49 4.11
C THR A 76 5.49 -12.78 4.75
N ARG A 77 5.71 -13.81 3.93
CA ARG A 77 6.27 -15.09 4.38
C ARG A 77 7.69 -15.21 3.86
N VAL A 78 8.62 -15.49 4.76
CA VAL A 78 10.02 -15.76 4.43
C VAL A 78 10.38 -17.12 5.03
N GLY A 79 10.37 -18.17 4.18
CA GLY A 79 10.49 -19.55 4.65
C GLY A 79 9.29 -19.95 5.50
N ASP A 80 9.56 -20.41 6.73
CA ASP A 80 8.52 -20.77 7.71
C ASP A 80 8.10 -19.59 8.60
N ASP A 81 8.81 -18.47 8.51
CA ASP A 81 8.54 -17.29 9.31
C ASP A 81 7.54 -16.36 8.60
N ILE A 82 6.65 -15.78 9.40
CA ILE A 82 5.64 -14.84 8.92
C ILE A 82 5.91 -13.49 9.55
N TYR A 83 5.87 -12.46 8.73
CA TYR A 83 6.11 -11.09 9.12
C TYR A 83 4.86 -10.27 8.81
N ALA A 84 4.55 -9.35 9.72
CA ALA A 84 3.47 -8.40 9.54
C ALA A 84 4.03 -6.98 9.56
N SER A 85 3.50 -6.12 8.71
CA SER A 85 3.91 -4.73 8.59
C SER A 85 2.65 -3.86 8.51
N THR A 86 2.54 -2.92 9.44
CA THR A 86 1.44 -1.95 9.51
C THR A 86 1.82 -0.69 8.74
N VAL A 87 0.81 0.02 8.26
CA VAL A 87 1.01 1.34 7.65
C VAL A 87 1.68 2.29 8.64
N ARG A 88 2.64 3.08 8.15
CA ARG A 88 3.35 4.03 9.00
C ARG A 88 2.41 5.13 9.47
N GLU A 89 2.42 5.42 10.77
CA GLU A 89 1.53 6.43 11.39
C GLU A 89 2.14 7.84 11.45
N THR A 90 3.43 7.99 11.13
CA THR A 90 4.11 9.28 11.17
C THR A 90 4.03 10.01 9.83
N GLN A 91 3.92 11.34 9.91
CA GLN A 91 4.02 12.22 8.75
C GLN A 91 5.42 12.12 8.12
N ALA A 92 5.50 12.19 6.78
CA ALA A 92 6.78 12.16 6.09
C ALA A 92 7.61 13.42 6.36
N SER A 93 8.90 13.22 6.57
CA SER A 93 9.88 14.30 6.58
C SER A 93 10.09 14.89 5.18
N PRO A 94 10.59 16.13 5.06
CA PRO A 94 10.92 16.72 3.76
C PRO A 94 11.89 15.89 2.92
N LEU A 95 12.83 15.19 3.56
CA LEU A 95 13.77 14.28 2.89
C LEU A 95 13.07 13.04 2.34
N GLU A 96 12.14 12.45 3.09
CA GLU A 96 11.34 11.32 2.61
C GLU A 96 10.44 11.71 1.42
N LEU A 97 9.91 12.94 1.40
CA LEU A 97 9.13 13.44 0.26
C LEU A 97 10.00 13.59 -1.00
N ILE A 98 11.23 14.09 -0.87
CA ILE A 98 12.20 14.13 -1.97
C ILE A 98 12.51 12.71 -2.47
N GLY A 99 12.69 11.76 -1.54
CA GLY A 99 12.86 10.35 -1.84
C GLY A 99 11.70 9.80 -2.67
N LEU A 100 10.46 10.01 -2.22
CA LEU A 100 9.24 9.58 -2.92
C LEU A 100 9.16 10.14 -4.36
N ILE A 101 9.47 11.43 -4.55
CA ILE A 101 9.49 12.06 -5.88
C ILE A 101 10.53 11.37 -6.78
N ASN A 102 11.69 11.04 -6.24
CA ASN A 102 12.74 10.34 -6.99
C ASN A 102 12.34 8.91 -7.30
N ASP A 103 11.74 8.18 -6.36
CA ASP A 103 11.24 6.81 -6.57
C ASP A 103 10.23 6.76 -7.73
N ILE A 104 9.31 7.72 -7.80
CA ILE A 104 8.34 7.83 -8.89
C ILE A 104 9.02 8.12 -10.22
N LYS A 105 9.94 9.09 -10.26
CA LYS A 105 10.70 9.41 -11.47
C LYS A 105 11.46 8.19 -11.98
N MET A 106 12.13 7.47 -11.08
CA MET A 106 12.86 6.25 -11.42
C MET A 106 11.91 5.18 -11.93
N THR A 107 10.77 4.97 -11.30
CA THR A 107 9.75 4.00 -11.75
C THR A 107 9.26 4.31 -13.16
N LEU A 108 8.94 5.58 -13.45
CA LEU A 108 8.51 6.01 -14.77
C LEU A 108 9.59 5.77 -15.83
N VAL A 109 10.85 6.07 -15.53
CA VAL A 109 11.98 5.85 -16.45
C VAL A 109 12.24 4.36 -16.66
N GLN A 110 12.35 3.59 -15.58
CA GLN A 110 12.65 2.15 -15.62
C GLN A 110 11.58 1.36 -16.38
N ARG A 111 10.31 1.72 -16.21
CA ARG A 111 9.19 1.10 -16.92
C ARG A 111 8.94 1.71 -18.30
N ALA A 112 9.76 2.65 -18.74
CA ALA A 112 9.63 3.35 -20.03
C ALA A 112 8.24 3.98 -20.24
N ALA A 113 7.74 4.67 -19.22
CA ALA A 113 6.48 5.39 -19.29
C ALA A 113 6.51 6.46 -20.38
N LYS A 114 5.47 6.51 -21.21
CA LYS A 114 5.33 7.51 -22.27
C LYS A 114 4.76 8.80 -21.71
N ASP A 115 5.15 9.94 -22.30
CA ASP A 115 4.53 11.24 -22.04
C ASP A 115 3.22 11.40 -22.83
N TYR A 116 3.16 10.81 -24.03
CA TYR A 116 1.99 10.77 -24.90
C TYR A 116 2.07 9.53 -25.82
N PRO A 117 0.97 8.85 -26.18
CA PRO A 117 -0.42 9.01 -25.72
C PRO A 117 -0.62 8.50 -24.28
N LEU A 118 -1.87 8.28 -23.83
CA LEU A 118 -2.20 7.71 -22.52
C LEU A 118 -1.34 6.47 -22.22
N CYS A 119 -0.78 6.43 -21.01
CA CYS A 119 0.19 5.42 -20.60
C CYS A 119 -0.22 4.79 -19.26
N ASN A 120 -0.54 3.49 -19.29
CA ASN A 120 -0.98 2.74 -18.10
C ASN A 120 0.07 2.75 -17.00
N ILE A 121 1.36 2.70 -17.34
CA ILE A 121 2.47 2.77 -16.37
C ILE A 121 2.41 4.10 -15.59
N ARG A 122 2.11 5.20 -16.27
CA ARG A 122 1.98 6.52 -15.62
C ARG A 122 0.73 6.58 -14.76
N GLU A 123 -0.38 6.03 -15.23
CA GLU A 123 -1.61 5.91 -14.45
C GLU A 123 -1.38 5.12 -13.16
N GLU A 124 -0.76 3.93 -13.24
CA GLU A 124 -0.40 3.09 -12.08
C GLU A 124 0.53 3.82 -11.12
N ALA A 125 1.57 4.49 -11.63
CA ALA A 125 2.52 5.21 -10.78
C ALA A 125 1.86 6.40 -10.05
N LEU A 126 0.98 7.15 -10.73
CA LEU A 126 0.22 8.24 -10.13
C LEU A 126 -0.83 7.74 -9.15
N TYR A 127 -1.44 6.59 -9.41
CA TYR A 127 -2.33 5.93 -8.46
C TYR A 127 -1.58 5.61 -7.17
N GLY A 128 -0.42 4.97 -7.25
CA GLY A 128 0.37 4.65 -6.06
C GLY A 128 0.85 5.90 -5.30
N LEU A 129 1.23 6.97 -6.00
CA LEU A 129 1.52 8.26 -5.37
C LEU A 129 0.30 8.79 -4.62
N SER A 130 -0.88 8.73 -5.24
CA SER A 130 -2.12 9.21 -4.64
C SER A 130 -2.49 8.45 -3.35
N ARG A 131 -2.14 7.15 -3.27
CA ARG A 131 -2.30 6.34 -2.06
C ARG A 131 -1.37 6.81 -0.93
N GLU A 132 -0.11 7.11 -1.21
CA GLU A 132 0.79 7.69 -0.20
C GLU A 132 0.37 9.11 0.21
N LEU A 133 -0.12 9.92 -0.72
CA LEU A 133 -0.72 11.23 -0.39
C LEU A 133 -1.95 11.09 0.51
N LEU A 134 -2.81 10.11 0.25
CA LEU A 134 -3.96 9.80 1.10
C LEU A 134 -3.50 9.42 2.52
N ARG A 135 -2.44 8.61 2.66
CA ARG A 135 -1.85 8.27 3.97
C ARG A 135 -1.42 9.54 4.72
N GLN A 136 -0.68 10.42 4.06
CA GLN A 136 -0.24 11.70 4.66
C GLN A 136 -1.42 12.58 5.08
N LEU A 137 -2.42 12.70 4.21
CA LEU A 137 -3.59 13.53 4.47
C LEU A 137 -4.42 13.00 5.64
N ILE A 138 -4.61 11.68 5.75
CA ILE A 138 -5.32 11.07 6.88
C ILE A 138 -4.59 11.37 8.19
N ILE A 139 -3.25 11.23 8.21
CA ILE A 139 -2.42 11.51 9.40
C ILE A 139 -2.50 13.00 9.79
N GLU A 140 -2.45 13.92 8.82
CA GLU A 140 -2.54 15.36 9.07
C GLU A 140 -3.94 15.77 9.54
N CYS A 141 -4.98 15.34 8.82
CA CYS A 141 -6.38 15.64 9.11
C CYS A 141 -7.29 14.59 8.44
N PRO A 142 -7.92 13.69 9.22
CA PRO A 142 -8.69 12.57 8.67
C PRO A 142 -9.85 13.00 7.77
N GLU A 143 -10.52 14.11 8.07
CA GLU A 143 -11.60 14.66 7.25
C GLU A 143 -11.12 15.09 5.86
N ARG A 144 -9.92 15.69 5.78
CA ARG A 144 -9.28 16.04 4.50
C ARG A 144 -8.89 14.78 3.72
N GLY A 145 -8.39 13.76 4.41
CA GLY A 145 -8.11 12.45 3.81
C GLY A 145 -9.36 11.80 3.19
N LEU A 146 -10.46 11.77 3.93
CA LEU A 146 -11.73 11.22 3.46
C LEU A 146 -12.27 11.98 2.24
N LEU A 147 -12.23 13.32 2.27
CA LEU A 147 -12.65 14.14 1.13
C LEU A 147 -11.78 13.87 -0.11
N PHE A 148 -10.46 13.79 0.07
CA PHE A 148 -9.53 13.49 -1.01
C PHE A 148 -9.80 12.12 -1.64
N LYS A 149 -10.06 11.09 -0.82
CA LYS A 149 -10.46 9.76 -1.28
C LYS A 149 -11.73 9.82 -2.15
N GLN A 150 -12.77 10.52 -1.69
CA GLN A 150 -14.02 10.64 -2.44
C GLN A 150 -13.82 11.27 -3.82
N VAL A 151 -13.05 12.37 -3.87
CA VAL A 151 -12.72 13.05 -5.13
C VAL A 151 -11.94 12.12 -6.07
N LEU A 152 -10.96 11.37 -5.56
CA LEU A 152 -10.23 10.39 -6.36
C LEU A 152 -11.14 9.29 -6.91
N GLU A 153 -11.99 8.68 -6.07
CA GLU A 153 -12.92 7.64 -6.50
C GLU A 153 -13.89 8.14 -7.58
N GLU A 154 -14.38 9.36 -7.45
CA GLU A 154 -15.23 9.98 -8.46
C GLU A 154 -14.48 10.20 -9.78
N HIS A 155 -13.25 10.72 -9.73
CA HIS A 155 -12.41 10.87 -10.92
C HIS A 155 -12.11 9.53 -11.61
N TYR A 156 -11.80 8.47 -10.87
CA TYR A 156 -11.56 7.15 -11.45
C TYR A 156 -12.83 6.57 -12.08
N LYS A 157 -14.01 6.77 -11.48
CA LYS A 157 -15.29 6.38 -12.10
C LYS A 157 -15.49 7.06 -13.45
N TYR A 158 -15.23 8.37 -13.54
CA TYR A 158 -15.31 9.09 -14.81
C TYR A 158 -14.29 8.58 -15.84
N PHE A 159 -13.06 8.32 -15.40
CA PHE A 159 -12.01 7.83 -16.29
C PHE A 159 -12.35 6.44 -16.87
N GLU A 160 -12.86 5.53 -16.05
CA GLU A 160 -13.34 4.23 -16.50
C GLU A 160 -14.54 4.35 -17.46
N ALA A 161 -15.48 5.25 -17.18
CA ALA A 161 -16.59 5.53 -18.10
C ALA A 161 -16.08 5.99 -19.48
N TYR A 162 -15.11 6.90 -19.52
CA TYR A 162 -14.49 7.34 -20.78
C TYR A 162 -13.74 6.20 -21.50
N LYS A 163 -13.01 5.36 -20.77
CA LYS A 163 -12.36 4.17 -21.34
C LYS A 163 -13.39 3.24 -22.00
N VAL A 164 -14.53 3.01 -21.35
CA VAL A 164 -15.60 2.17 -21.90
C VAL A 164 -16.19 2.80 -23.17
N LEU A 165 -16.50 4.10 -23.16
CA LEU A 165 -17.03 4.81 -24.33
C LEU A 165 -16.08 4.79 -25.53
N LEU A 166 -14.77 4.92 -25.29
CA LEU A 166 -13.76 4.90 -26.35
C LEU A 166 -13.45 3.49 -26.88
N LYS A 167 -13.70 2.44 -26.09
CA LYS A 167 -13.56 1.04 -26.54
C LYS A 167 -14.73 0.57 -27.41
N HIS A 168 -15.90 1.19 -27.28
CA HIS A 168 -17.13 0.80 -27.97
C HIS A 168 -17.49 1.70 -29.17
N ASN A 169 -16.72 2.75 -29.43
CA ASN A 169 -16.76 3.53 -30.68
C ASN A 169 -15.59 3.13 -31.58
#